data_AF-A0A838EXD2-F1
#
_entry.id   AF-A0A838EXD2-F1
#
_cell.length_a   1.000
_cell.length_b   1.000
_cell.length_c   1.000
_cell.angle_alpha   90.00
_cell.angle_beta   90.00
_cell.angle_gamma   90.00
#
_symmetry.space_group_name_H-M   'P 1'
#
loop_
_entity.id
_entity.type
_entity.pdbx_description
1 polymer ?
#
loop_
_entity_poly.entity_id
_entity_poly.type
_entity_poly.pdbx_seq_one_letter_code
_entity_poly.pdbx_strand_id
1 'polypeptide(L)'
;MKILALLIVAISFSAHAHFKIGTYKGVTLDGAECSVKFESVSFTTTFKHPLSERVTVTSLDKTFILQHLAKVDEASVRYNENSLETTIPFQGGAEFFQVVMADGPVSFVHMIHDWKKNQLTKSACENLVFQGE
;
A
#
# COMPACT_ATOMS: atom_id res chain seq x y z
N MET A 1 6.87 53.23 15.21
CA MET A 1 7.31 51.88 15.65
C MET A 1 6.20 51.23 16.46
N LYS A 2 5.61 50.15 15.93
CA LYS A 2 5.07 48.98 16.64
C LYS A 2 4.34 48.13 15.60
N ILE A 3 5.13 47.35 14.87
CA ILE A 3 4.63 46.26 14.03
C ILE A 3 4.16 45.18 15.00
N LEU A 4 2.84 44.99 15.09
CA LEU A 4 2.23 43.93 15.87
C LEU A 4 2.55 42.61 15.16
N ALA A 5 3.44 41.83 15.77
CA ALA A 5 3.95 40.59 15.23
C ALA A 5 2.81 39.57 15.05
N LEU A 6 2.55 39.24 13.78
CA LEU A 6 1.75 38.13 13.31
C LEU A 6 2.46 36.82 13.73
N LEU A 7 2.05 36.23 14.85
CA LEU A 7 2.49 34.88 15.24
C LEU A 7 1.37 33.88 14.93
N ILE A 8 1.09 33.70 13.63
CA ILE A 8 0.41 32.48 13.18
C ILE A 8 1.49 31.40 13.25
N VAL A 9 1.50 30.67 14.36
CA VAL A 9 2.22 29.42 14.49
C VAL A 9 1.60 28.48 13.46
N ALA A 10 2.17 28.49 12.26
CA ALA A 10 1.98 27.46 11.27
C ALA A 10 2.53 26.18 11.87
N ILE A 11 1.66 25.44 12.55
CA ILE A 11 1.88 24.03 12.84
C ILE A 11 1.71 23.33 11.49
N SER A 12 2.73 23.47 10.65
CA SER A 12 2.90 22.72 9.42
C SER A 12 3.12 21.27 9.86
N PHE A 13 2.02 20.55 10.08
CA PHE A 13 2.07 19.10 10.09
C PHE A 13 2.54 18.71 8.70
N SER A 14 3.82 18.41 8.59
CA SER A 14 4.41 17.74 7.44
C SER A 14 3.50 16.56 7.13
N ALA A 15 2.76 16.64 6.04
CA ALA A 15 1.96 15.55 5.54
C ALA A 15 2.94 14.44 5.16
N HIS A 16 3.24 13.56 6.12
CA HIS A 16 3.82 12.27 5.83
C HIS A 16 2.74 11.53 5.06
N ALA A 17 2.89 11.48 3.73
CA ALA A 17 1.98 10.82 2.82
C ALA A 17 2.00 9.30 3.06
N HIS A 18 1.39 8.86 4.16
CA HIS A 18 0.79 7.53 4.27
C HIS A 18 -0.67 7.73 3.84
N PHE A 19 -1.11 6.91 2.90
CA PHE A 19 -2.45 6.84 2.33
C PHE A 19 -3.59 7.04 3.35
N LYS A 20 -4.77 7.44 2.87
CA LYS A 20 -5.96 7.55 3.71
C LYS A 20 -6.60 6.18 3.89
N ILE A 21 -7.12 5.89 5.08
CA ILE A 21 -8.05 4.78 5.28
C ILE A 21 -9.33 5.07 4.50
N GLY A 22 -9.90 4.05 3.87
CA GLY A 22 -11.07 4.16 3.02
C GLY A 22 -10.90 3.45 1.67
N THR A 23 -11.80 3.77 0.75
CA THR A 23 -11.91 3.11 -0.54
C THR A 23 -11.20 3.91 -1.62
N TYR A 24 -10.41 3.21 -2.43
CA TYR A 24 -9.79 3.71 -3.65
C TYR A 24 -10.42 3.00 -4.83
N LYS A 25 -10.78 3.76 -5.87
CA LYS A 25 -11.29 3.21 -7.13
C LYS A 25 -10.31 3.47 -8.26
N GLY A 26 -10.23 2.53 -9.19
CA GLY A 26 -9.40 2.61 -10.37
C GLY A 26 -10.01 1.83 -11.53
N VAL A 27 -9.19 1.48 -12.51
CA VAL A 27 -9.58 0.70 -13.68
C VAL A 27 -8.61 -0.44 -13.94
N THR A 28 -9.14 -1.56 -14.40
CA THR A 28 -8.35 -2.70 -14.90
C THR A 28 -7.88 -2.46 -16.34
N LEU A 29 -7.01 -3.34 -16.84
CA LEU A 29 -6.48 -3.25 -18.22
C LEU A 29 -7.56 -3.34 -19.31
N ASP A 30 -8.66 -4.06 -19.04
CA ASP A 30 -9.83 -4.15 -19.91
C ASP A 30 -10.85 -3.02 -19.69
N GLY A 31 -10.52 -2.05 -18.83
CA GLY A 31 -11.33 -0.85 -18.58
C GLY A 31 -12.48 -1.04 -17.59
N ALA A 32 -12.57 -2.19 -16.93
CA ALA A 32 -13.55 -2.40 -15.87
C ALA A 32 -13.19 -1.59 -14.62
N GLU A 33 -14.20 -1.09 -13.90
CA GLU A 33 -13.96 -0.47 -12.60
C GLU A 33 -13.46 -1.50 -11.59
N CYS A 34 -12.53 -1.08 -10.74
CA CYS A 34 -12.02 -1.89 -9.65
C CYS A 34 -11.87 -1.05 -8.38
N SER A 35 -11.85 -1.73 -7.23
CA SER A 35 -11.87 -1.09 -5.92
C SER A 35 -10.91 -1.78 -4.97
N VAL A 36 -10.21 -0.98 -4.16
CA VAL A 36 -9.29 -1.42 -3.12
C VAL A 36 -9.60 -0.63 -1.87
N LYS A 37 -9.92 -1.31 -0.77
CA LYS A 37 -10.27 -0.68 0.50
C LYS A 37 -9.15 -0.87 1.50
N PHE A 38 -8.62 0.22 2.03
CA PHE A 38 -7.67 0.22 3.14
C PHE A 38 -8.49 0.35 4.41
N GLU A 39 -8.44 -0.65 5.29
CA GLU A 39 -9.34 -0.72 6.45
C GLU A 39 -8.67 -0.24 7.74
N SER A 40 -7.41 -0.62 7.96
CA SER A 40 -6.70 -0.24 9.18
C SER A 40 -5.18 -0.33 9.01
N VAL A 41 -4.47 0.41 9.87
CA VAL A 41 -3.03 0.29 10.07
C VAL A 41 -2.77 -0.16 11.50
N SER A 42 -1.95 -1.19 11.66
CA SER A 42 -1.46 -1.68 12.94
C SER A 42 0.05 -1.89 12.90
N PHE A 43 0.67 -2.18 14.04
CA PHE A 43 2.10 -2.44 14.13
C PHE A 43 2.35 -3.72 14.92
N THR A 44 3.30 -4.54 14.47
CA THR A 44 3.67 -5.79 15.17
C THR A 44 4.44 -5.55 16.47
N THR A 45 4.97 -4.34 16.66
CA THR A 45 5.67 -3.92 17.86
C THR A 45 5.11 -2.58 18.35
N THR A 46 5.44 -2.19 19.57
CA THR A 46 5.09 -0.87 20.11
C THR A 46 5.83 0.28 19.41
N PHE A 47 6.90 -0.02 18.66
CA PHE A 47 7.68 0.94 17.91
C PHE A 47 7.10 1.10 16.49
N LYS A 48 6.67 2.33 16.18
CA LYS A 48 6.11 2.69 14.87
C LYS A 48 7.21 2.82 13.85
N HIS A 49 7.45 1.75 13.09
CA HIS A 49 8.42 1.69 12.02
C HIS A 49 7.77 1.08 10.77
N PRO A 50 8.09 1.52 9.54
CA PRO A 50 7.48 0.98 8.32
C PRO A 50 7.60 -0.55 8.19
N LEU A 51 8.71 -1.14 8.62
CA LEU A 51 8.89 -2.60 8.62
C LEU A 51 7.99 -3.34 9.65
N SER A 52 7.56 -2.68 10.72
CA SER A 52 6.61 -3.25 11.68
C SER A 52 5.15 -2.93 11.32
N GLU A 53 4.91 -2.07 10.32
CA GLU A 53 3.57 -1.69 9.86
C GLU A 53 2.83 -2.86 9.20
N ARG A 54 1.54 -2.98 9.50
CA ARG A 54 0.61 -3.96 8.95
C ARG A 54 -0.65 -3.25 8.50
N VAL A 55 -0.93 -3.29 7.21
CA VAL A 55 -2.05 -2.61 6.59
C VAL A 55 -3.09 -3.63 6.16
N THR A 56 -4.27 -3.57 6.77
CA THR A 56 -5.40 -4.42 6.38
C THR A 56 -6.04 -3.84 5.13
N VAL A 57 -6.08 -4.64 4.06
CA VAL A 57 -6.62 -4.24 2.76
C VAL A 57 -7.62 -5.28 2.28
N THR A 58 -8.73 -4.81 1.70
CA THR A 58 -9.73 -5.65 1.03
C THR A 58 -9.78 -5.31 -0.45
N SER A 59 -9.63 -6.33 -1.29
CA SER A 59 -9.76 -6.25 -2.75
C SER A 59 -10.08 -7.65 -3.30
N LEU A 60 -10.77 -7.73 -4.45
CA LEU A 60 -11.16 -9.02 -5.06
C LEU A 60 -11.92 -9.94 -4.09
N ASP A 61 -12.80 -9.36 -3.25
CA ASP A 61 -13.54 -10.05 -2.19
C ASP A 61 -12.66 -10.81 -1.17
N LYS A 62 -11.37 -10.47 -1.08
CA LYS A 62 -10.41 -11.02 -0.13
C LYS A 62 -9.88 -9.91 0.77
N THR A 63 -9.67 -10.22 2.05
CA THR A 63 -8.95 -9.37 2.99
C THR A 63 -7.57 -9.96 3.26
N PHE A 64 -6.54 -9.12 3.22
CA PHE A 64 -5.16 -9.51 3.45
C PHE A 64 -4.40 -8.39 4.16
N ILE A 65 -3.25 -8.74 4.74
CA ILE A 65 -2.38 -7.82 5.44
C ILE A 65 -1.15 -7.57 4.57
N LEU A 66 -0.98 -6.32 4.15
CA LEU A 66 0.21 -5.86 3.44
C LEU A 66 1.21 -5.22 4.41
N GLN A 67 2.49 -5.21 4.02
CA GLN A 67 3.57 -4.61 4.79
C GLN A 67 4.65 -4.06 3.87
N HIS A 68 5.45 -3.11 4.37
CA HIS A 68 6.70 -2.76 3.69
C HIS A 68 7.72 -3.90 3.85
N LEU A 69 8.32 -4.33 2.74
CA LEU A 69 9.43 -5.29 2.77
C LEU A 69 10.77 -4.58 2.97
N ALA A 70 11.71 -5.27 3.63
CA ALA A 70 13.07 -4.78 3.77
C ALA A 70 13.80 -4.83 2.41
N LYS A 71 14.52 -3.75 2.12
CA LYS A 71 15.54 -3.67 1.08
C LYS A 71 16.90 -3.73 1.77
N VAL A 72 17.65 -4.78 1.48
CA VAL A 72 18.97 -5.00 2.06
C VAL A 72 20.00 -4.89 0.95
N ASP A 73 20.98 -4.03 1.15
CA ASP A 73 22.20 -3.94 0.34
C ASP A 73 23.44 -4.01 1.26
N GLU A 74 24.64 -4.05 0.69
CA GLU A 74 25.88 -4.19 1.46
C GLU A 74 26.13 -3.03 2.44
N ALA A 75 25.51 -1.86 2.23
CA ALA A 75 25.75 -0.64 2.99
C ALA A 75 24.56 -0.20 3.86
N SER A 76 23.36 -0.74 3.64
CA SER A 76 22.15 -0.28 4.31
C SER A 76 21.03 -1.32 4.39
N VAL A 77 20.19 -1.15 5.42
CA VAL A 77 18.89 -1.82 5.55
C VAL A 77 17.82 -0.74 5.55
N ARG A 78 16.97 -0.75 4.53
CA ARG A 78 15.87 0.20 4.34
C ARG A 78 14.58 -0.57 4.14
N TYR A 79 13.46 0.14 4.04
CA TYR A 79 12.19 -0.45 3.64
C TYR A 79 11.85 -0.01 2.21
N ASN A 80 10.99 -0.77 1.54
CA ASN A 80 10.46 -0.35 0.24
C ASN A 80 9.37 0.71 0.42
N GLU A 81 9.75 1.98 0.34
CA GLU A 81 8.81 3.13 0.42
C GLU A 81 7.73 3.11 -0.66
N ASN A 82 8.00 2.45 -1.80
CA ASN A 82 7.14 2.51 -2.98
C ASN A 82 6.12 1.37 -3.04
N SER A 83 6.06 0.51 -2.01
CA SER A 83 5.09 -0.58 -2.02
C SER A 83 4.75 -1.15 -0.64
N LEU A 84 3.52 -1.65 -0.55
CA LEU A 84 3.04 -2.55 0.49
C LEU A 84 2.74 -3.90 -0.16
N GLU A 85 3.24 -4.98 0.42
CA GLU A 85 3.24 -6.29 -0.24
C GLU A 85 2.89 -7.43 0.72
N THR A 86 2.35 -8.52 0.17
CA THR A 86 2.21 -9.81 0.85
C THR A 86 2.20 -10.96 -0.14
N THR A 87 2.60 -12.13 0.33
CA THR A 87 2.61 -13.38 -0.46
C THR A 87 1.89 -14.46 0.33
N ILE A 88 0.90 -15.10 -0.28
CA ILE A 88 0.11 -16.17 0.33
C ILE A 88 0.37 -17.47 -0.44
N PRO A 89 1.03 -18.47 0.16
CA PRO A 89 1.24 -19.76 -0.50
C PRO A 89 -0.05 -20.58 -0.56
N PHE A 90 -0.17 -21.44 -1.58
CA PHE A 90 -1.19 -22.48 -1.69
C PHE A 90 -0.60 -23.76 -2.27
N GLN A 91 -1.35 -24.86 -2.29
CA GLN A 91 -0.83 -26.20 -2.62
C GLN A 91 -0.17 -26.32 -4.00
N GLY A 92 -0.47 -25.42 -4.95
CA GLY A 92 0.07 -25.41 -6.31
C GLY A 92 0.95 -24.20 -6.63
N GLY A 93 1.18 -23.28 -5.70
CA GLY A 93 1.63 -21.94 -6.08
C GLY A 93 1.72 -20.94 -4.95
N ALA A 94 1.75 -19.67 -5.34
CA ALA A 94 1.59 -18.54 -4.45
C ALA A 94 0.79 -17.42 -5.13
N GLU A 95 0.01 -16.70 -4.33
CA GLU A 95 -0.57 -15.42 -4.70
C GLU A 95 0.30 -14.30 -4.13
N PHE A 96 0.56 -13.27 -4.93
CA PHE A 96 1.25 -12.05 -4.53
C PHE A 96 0.29 -10.87 -4.67
N PHE A 97 0.24 -10.02 -3.65
CA PHE A 97 -0.54 -8.80 -3.65
C PHE A 97 0.38 -7.63 -3.35
N GLN A 98 0.25 -6.56 -4.11
CA GLN A 98 1.04 -5.35 -3.94
C GLN A 98 0.16 -4.13 -4.15
N VAL A 99 0.31 -3.14 -3.27
CA VAL A 99 -0.08 -1.77 -3.56
C VAL A 99 1.19 -1.01 -3.93
N VAL A 100 1.19 -0.37 -5.09
CA VAL A 100 2.25 0.55 -5.51
C VAL A 100 1.94 1.94 -4.98
N MET A 101 2.96 2.60 -4.46
CA MET A 101 2.86 3.89 -3.78
C MET A 101 3.63 4.97 -4.55
N ALA A 102 3.00 6.12 -4.78
CA ALA A 102 3.62 7.37 -5.21
C ALA A 102 2.84 8.53 -4.58
N ASP A 103 3.28 9.00 -3.41
CA ASP A 103 2.54 9.93 -2.53
C ASP A 103 1.13 9.44 -2.12
N GLY A 104 0.91 8.13 -2.22
CA GLY A 104 -0.38 7.46 -2.00
C GLY A 104 -0.52 6.22 -2.89
N PRO A 105 -1.59 5.41 -2.73
CA PRO A 105 -1.82 4.22 -3.54
C PRO A 105 -2.13 4.64 -4.98
N VAL A 106 -1.35 4.16 -5.94
CA VAL A 106 -1.55 4.45 -7.38
C VAL A 106 -2.01 3.22 -8.16
N SER A 107 -1.61 2.03 -7.72
CA SER A 107 -2.11 0.79 -8.30
C SER A 107 -2.13 -0.35 -7.29
N PHE A 108 -2.96 -1.34 -7.57
CA PHE A 108 -3.00 -2.61 -6.86
C PHE A 108 -2.76 -3.74 -7.84
N VAL A 109 -1.76 -4.57 -7.56
CA VAL A 109 -1.34 -5.69 -8.39
C VAL A 109 -1.64 -6.99 -7.68
N HIS A 110 -2.25 -7.92 -8.40
CA HIS A 110 -2.44 -9.31 -7.98
C HIS A 110 -1.77 -10.23 -9.00
N MET A 111 -0.92 -11.12 -8.49
CA MET A 111 -0.27 -12.14 -9.31
C MET A 111 -0.50 -13.52 -8.72
N ILE A 112 -0.71 -14.51 -9.57
CA ILE A 112 -0.79 -15.91 -9.19
C ILE A 112 0.24 -16.68 -9.99
N HIS A 113 1.13 -17.39 -9.31
CA HIS A 113 2.05 -18.31 -9.96
C HIS A 113 1.70 -19.75 -9.57
N ASP A 114 1.17 -20.53 -10.52
CA ASP A 114 0.97 -21.98 -10.41
C ASP A 114 2.25 -22.67 -10.90
N TRP A 115 3.13 -23.06 -9.97
CA TRP A 115 4.43 -23.64 -10.32
C TRP A 115 4.30 -25.05 -10.91
N LYS A 116 3.20 -25.76 -10.62
CA LYS A 116 2.95 -27.10 -11.18
C LYS A 116 2.59 -27.02 -12.66
N LYS A 117 1.91 -25.95 -13.07
CA LYS A 117 1.56 -25.69 -14.47
C LYS A 117 2.53 -24.74 -15.18
N ASN A 118 3.50 -24.19 -14.45
CA ASN A 118 4.38 -23.13 -14.92
C ASN A 118 3.60 -21.94 -15.53
N GLN A 119 2.52 -21.54 -14.86
CA GLN A 119 1.62 -20.49 -15.34
C GLN A 119 1.63 -19.31 -14.39
N LEU A 120 1.88 -18.11 -14.93
CA LEU A 120 1.77 -16.84 -14.23
C LEU A 120 0.55 -16.08 -14.76
N THR A 121 -0.35 -15.67 -13.87
CA THR A 121 -1.40 -14.70 -14.18
C THR A 121 -1.16 -13.42 -13.40
N LYS A 122 -1.45 -12.29 -14.03
CA LYS A 122 -1.33 -10.96 -13.44
C LYS A 122 -2.58 -10.16 -13.76
N SER A 123 -3.13 -9.52 -12.76
CA SER A 123 -4.16 -8.49 -12.88
C SER A 123 -3.71 -7.25 -12.12
N ALA A 124 -4.19 -6.09 -12.54
CA ALA A 124 -3.90 -4.83 -11.88
C ALA A 124 -5.13 -3.92 -11.91
N CYS A 125 -5.31 -3.18 -10.82
CA CYS A 125 -6.22 -2.05 -10.71
C CYS A 125 -5.36 -0.78 -10.71
N GLU A 126 -5.38 -0.05 -11.82
CA GLU A 126 -4.54 1.11 -12.09
C GLU A 126 -5.30 2.41 -11.82
N ASN A 127 -4.56 3.52 -11.69
CA ASN A 127 -5.11 4.85 -11.47
C ASN A 127 -6.01 4.93 -10.22
N LEU A 128 -5.55 4.36 -9.11
CA LEU A 128 -6.28 4.41 -7.85
C LEU A 128 -6.48 5.85 -7.37
N VAL A 129 -7.73 6.21 -7.10
CA VAL A 129 -8.12 7.52 -6.55
C VAL A 129 -9.00 7.34 -5.33
N PHE A 130 -8.65 8.05 -4.25
CA PHE A 130 -9.41 8.03 -2.99
C PHE A 130 -10.85 8.51 -3.17
N GLN A 131 -11.81 7.74 -2.65
CA GLN A 131 -13.24 8.04 -2.75
C GLN A 131 -13.89 8.41 -1.40
N GLY A 132 -13.23 8.15 -0.27
CA GLY A 132 -13.82 8.31 1.07
C GLY A 132 -13.82 7.01 1.87
N GLU A 133 -14.23 7.11 3.14
CA GLU A 133 -14.48 5.97 4.03
C GLU A 133 -15.88 5.36 3.82
#